data_AF-A0A9D2F5Y3-F1
#
_entry.id   AF-A0A9D2F5Y3-F1
#
_cell.length_a   1.000
_cell.length_b   1.000
_cell.length_c   1.000
_cell.angle_alpha   90.00
_cell.angle_beta   90.00
_cell.angle_gamma   90.00
#
_symmetry.space_group_name_H-M   'P 1'
#
loop_
_entity.id
_entity.type
_entity.pdbx_description
1 polymer ?
#
loop_
_entity_poly.entity_id
_entity_poly.type
_entity_poly.pdbx_seq_one_letter_code
_entity_poly.pdbx_strand_id
1 'polypeptide(L)'
;MFVKNDANGEAKYGFIDRAGKEGIPGKYFSASDFSEGWASVVLTQGSKAEFINSDGKVLLKPAYENVRPYGSGMIPFMNEPGKIGYTNDKDELVIDLKFEEGLSFIGEVAPVKMNGKWGLTDKSGNMKVEAKYDGIYKVPGDQLFITAINQKYGLINDQGEILFEPTYQAVVNSSVKKNPDDYVYTLLLDDKFGILDPKTGEIIIEPKFQNKIVYRNGYAIAQENGKFGIIDKQGQYVLEHKFSSIGEYNHGVLPVMIDLFEDEMIDSPLKPNQEDLTSTYGFINLDEEVVLSLGNENF
;
A
#
# COMPACT_ATOMS: atom_id res chain seq x y z
N MET A 1 -15.10 -6.00 30.20
CA MET A 1 -14.40 -7.31 30.25
C MET A 1 -14.05 -7.63 31.70
N PHE A 2 -13.89 -8.91 32.07
CA PHE A 2 -13.39 -9.34 33.37
C PHE A 2 -12.42 -10.52 33.24
N VAL A 3 -11.67 -10.81 34.30
CA VAL A 3 -10.74 -11.94 34.39
C VAL A 3 -11.07 -12.77 35.63
N LYS A 4 -11.14 -14.10 35.49
CA LYS A 4 -11.21 -15.06 36.60
C LYS A 4 -10.14 -16.14 36.44
N ASN A 5 -9.66 -16.71 37.52
CA ASN A 5 -8.75 -17.86 37.45
C ASN A 5 -9.56 -19.16 37.37
N ASP A 6 -9.14 -20.09 36.53
CA ASP A 6 -9.71 -21.44 36.52
C ASP A 6 -9.16 -22.32 37.67
N ALA A 7 -9.56 -23.59 37.70
CA ALA A 7 -9.14 -24.52 38.75
C ALA A 7 -7.62 -24.78 38.81
N ASN A 8 -6.90 -24.47 37.73
CA ASN A 8 -5.44 -24.60 37.64
C ASN A 8 -4.72 -23.27 37.90
N GLY A 9 -5.45 -22.19 38.20
CA GLY A 9 -4.89 -20.86 38.42
C GLY A 9 -4.63 -20.07 37.13
N GLU A 10 -5.08 -20.54 35.97
CA GLU A 10 -4.91 -19.81 34.70
C GLU A 10 -5.95 -18.70 34.57
N ALA A 11 -5.50 -17.51 34.18
CA ALA A 11 -6.40 -16.39 33.88
C ALA A 11 -7.29 -16.70 32.67
N LYS A 12 -8.61 -16.58 32.86
CA LYS A 12 -9.64 -16.72 31.83
C LYS A 12 -10.44 -15.43 31.72
N TYR A 13 -10.54 -14.92 30.51
CA TYR A 13 -11.23 -13.69 30.15
C TYR A 13 -12.68 -13.98 29.78
N GLY A 14 -13.58 -13.10 30.22
CA GLY A 14 -15.01 -13.10 29.91
C GLY A 14 -15.58 -11.69 29.84
N PHE A 15 -16.87 -11.57 29.60
CA PHE A 15 -17.53 -10.28 29.40
C PHE A 15 -18.72 -10.10 30.34
N ILE A 16 -18.81 -8.89 30.89
CA ILE A 16 -19.94 -8.42 31.70
C ILE A 16 -20.73 -7.40 30.89
N ASP A 17 -22.04 -7.35 31.12
CA ASP A 17 -22.89 -6.28 30.61
C ASP A 17 -22.67 -4.96 31.37
N ARG A 18 -23.39 -3.90 30.97
CA ARG A 18 -23.31 -2.58 31.60
C ARG A 18 -23.82 -2.54 33.05
N ALA A 19 -24.60 -3.54 33.46
CA ALA A 19 -25.06 -3.71 34.84
C ALA A 19 -24.07 -4.52 35.69
N GLY A 20 -22.94 -4.96 35.11
CA GLY A 20 -21.92 -5.75 35.79
C GLY A 20 -22.24 -7.25 35.87
N LYS A 21 -23.28 -7.73 35.18
CA LYS A 21 -23.64 -9.15 35.14
C LYS A 21 -22.83 -9.88 34.07
N GLU A 22 -22.34 -11.08 34.39
CA GLU A 22 -21.65 -11.96 33.44
C GLU A 22 -22.59 -12.29 32.27
N GLY A 23 -22.23 -11.79 31.08
CA GLY A 23 -22.92 -12.08 29.81
C GLY A 23 -22.25 -13.23 29.06
N ILE A 24 -20.92 -13.19 28.94
CA ILE A 24 -20.13 -14.25 28.31
C ILE A 24 -19.18 -14.82 29.36
N PRO A 25 -19.26 -16.13 29.67
CA PRO A 25 -18.47 -16.69 30.73
C PRO A 25 -16.97 -16.62 30.49
N GLY A 26 -16.21 -16.42 31.57
CA GLY A 26 -14.76 -16.39 31.52
C GLY A 26 -14.17 -17.74 31.12
N LYS A 27 -13.86 -17.92 29.84
CA LYS A 27 -13.33 -19.16 29.26
C LYS A 27 -12.16 -18.96 28.30
N TYR A 28 -11.87 -17.73 27.91
CA TYR A 28 -10.87 -17.40 26.89
C TYR A 28 -9.50 -17.18 27.52
N PHE A 29 -8.44 -17.63 26.85
CA PHE A 29 -7.05 -17.35 27.20
C PHE A 29 -6.71 -15.85 27.07
N SER A 30 -7.27 -15.16 26.06
CA SER A 30 -7.20 -13.69 25.94
C SER A 30 -8.44 -13.15 25.24
N ALA A 31 -8.72 -11.86 25.45
CA ALA A 31 -9.82 -11.17 24.82
C ALA A 31 -9.50 -9.68 24.59
N SER A 32 -10.04 -9.09 23.53
CA SER A 32 -10.12 -7.64 23.34
C SER A 32 -11.41 -7.09 23.94
N ASP A 33 -11.48 -5.77 24.15
CA ASP A 33 -12.76 -5.12 24.41
C ASP A 33 -13.69 -5.23 23.19
N PHE A 34 -15.00 -5.09 23.45
CA PHE A 34 -16.00 -4.96 22.41
C PHE A 34 -15.84 -3.62 21.68
N SER A 35 -15.74 -3.66 20.36
CA SER A 35 -15.72 -2.49 19.47
C SER A 35 -16.58 -2.81 18.25
N GLU A 36 -17.44 -1.87 17.83
CA GLU A 36 -18.36 -2.06 16.70
C GLU A 36 -19.18 -3.36 16.81
N GLY A 37 -19.56 -3.73 18.03
CA GLY A 37 -20.39 -4.89 18.35
C GLY A 37 -19.65 -6.20 18.60
N TRP A 38 -18.35 -6.33 18.32
CA TRP A 38 -17.63 -7.62 18.42
C TRP A 38 -16.36 -7.53 19.27
N ALA A 39 -15.88 -8.68 19.72
CA ALA A 39 -14.60 -8.82 20.43
C ALA A 39 -13.76 -9.95 19.81
N SER A 40 -12.45 -9.78 19.79
CA SER A 40 -11.52 -10.85 19.45
C SER A 40 -11.20 -11.66 20.71
N VAL A 41 -11.18 -12.98 20.59
CA VAL A 41 -10.92 -13.90 21.70
C VAL A 41 -10.02 -15.04 21.29
N VAL A 42 -9.14 -15.49 22.18
CA VAL A 42 -8.29 -16.66 21.99
C VAL A 42 -8.75 -17.72 22.98
N LEU A 43 -9.14 -18.91 22.51
CA LEU A 43 -9.68 -19.94 23.38
C LEU A 43 -8.61 -20.59 24.27
N THR A 44 -7.48 -20.99 23.68
CA THR A 44 -6.36 -21.62 24.38
C THR A 44 -5.04 -20.99 23.99
N GLN A 45 -4.01 -21.10 24.83
CA GLN A 45 -2.68 -20.63 24.48
C GLN A 45 -2.21 -21.27 23.16
N GLY A 46 -1.80 -20.44 22.20
CA GLY A 46 -1.38 -20.89 20.87
C GLY A 46 -2.52 -21.18 19.88
N SER A 47 -3.80 -21.10 20.29
CA SER A 47 -4.89 -21.07 19.31
C SER A 47 -4.92 -19.71 18.61
N LYS A 48 -5.34 -19.69 17.36
CA LYS A 48 -5.55 -18.42 16.66
C LYS A 48 -6.81 -17.71 17.21
N ALA A 49 -6.93 -16.40 16.99
CA ALA A 49 -7.99 -15.56 17.55
C ALA A 49 -9.32 -15.65 16.79
N GLU A 50 -10.40 -15.98 17.50
CA GLU A 50 -11.78 -15.97 17.03
C GLU A 50 -12.41 -14.58 17.24
N PHE A 51 -13.48 -14.26 16.50
CA PHE A 51 -14.29 -13.08 16.77
C PHE A 51 -15.66 -13.51 17.27
N ILE A 52 -16.17 -12.85 18.30
CA ILE A 52 -17.48 -13.14 18.90
C ILE A 52 -18.37 -11.91 18.93
N ASN A 53 -19.68 -12.11 18.80
CA ASN A 53 -20.68 -11.08 19.06
C ASN A 53 -20.96 -10.93 20.56
N SER A 54 -21.86 -10.00 20.93
CA SER A 54 -22.25 -9.74 22.33
C SER A 54 -22.90 -10.93 23.06
N ASP A 55 -23.39 -11.92 22.32
CA ASP A 55 -23.97 -13.16 22.87
C ASP A 55 -22.91 -14.27 23.03
N GLY A 56 -21.66 -14.01 22.65
CA GLY A 56 -20.56 -14.98 22.69
C GLY A 56 -20.59 -16.00 21.56
N LYS A 57 -21.42 -15.79 20.54
CA LYS A 57 -21.43 -16.59 19.31
C LYS A 57 -20.21 -16.24 18.48
N VAL A 58 -19.46 -17.26 18.06
CA VAL A 58 -18.32 -17.12 17.16
C VAL A 58 -18.82 -16.67 15.79
N LEU A 59 -18.37 -15.49 15.35
CA LEU A 59 -18.60 -14.89 14.04
C LEU A 59 -17.60 -15.39 13.01
N LEU A 60 -16.34 -15.61 13.42
CA LEU A 60 -15.22 -16.03 12.57
C LEU A 60 -14.30 -17.01 13.31
N LYS A 61 -13.89 -18.08 12.63
CA LYS A 61 -12.77 -18.93 13.02
C LYS A 61 -11.45 -18.38 12.46
N PRO A 62 -10.33 -18.71 13.09
CA PRO A 62 -9.23 -17.76 13.21
C PRO A 62 -8.20 -17.82 12.06
N ALA A 63 -8.62 -18.22 10.85
CA ALA A 63 -7.76 -18.21 9.66
C ALA A 63 -7.45 -16.78 9.17
N TYR A 64 -8.12 -15.77 9.74
CA TYR A 64 -8.09 -14.39 9.27
C TYR A 64 -7.38 -13.48 10.27
N GLU A 65 -6.06 -13.65 10.39
CA GLU A 65 -5.23 -12.61 10.98
C GLU A 65 -5.49 -11.32 10.17
N ASN A 66 -6.04 -10.28 10.83
CA ASN A 66 -6.38 -8.95 10.30
C ASN A 66 -7.83 -8.66 9.85
N VAL A 67 -8.82 -9.51 10.13
CA VAL A 67 -10.23 -9.11 9.96
C VAL A 67 -10.66 -8.23 11.13
N ARG A 68 -10.39 -6.93 11.03
CA ARG A 68 -11.15 -5.93 11.77
C ARG A 68 -12.37 -5.58 10.92
N PRO A 69 -13.60 -5.81 11.41
CA PRO A 69 -14.78 -5.30 10.72
C PRO A 69 -14.74 -3.79 10.77
N TYR A 70 -14.37 -3.17 9.67
CA TYR A 70 -14.42 -1.73 9.54
C TYR A 70 -15.61 -1.35 8.67
N GLY A 71 -16.61 -0.73 9.30
CA GLY A 71 -17.42 0.35 8.73
C GLY A 71 -18.42 0.03 7.60
N SER A 72 -18.43 -1.18 7.05
CA SER A 72 -19.30 -1.52 5.90
C SER A 72 -20.63 -2.17 6.28
N GLY A 73 -20.82 -2.54 7.55
CA GLY A 73 -22.02 -3.24 8.04
C GLY A 73 -22.17 -4.67 7.53
N MET A 74 -21.17 -5.21 6.81
CA MET A 74 -21.17 -6.54 6.21
C MET A 74 -20.07 -7.42 6.81
N ILE A 75 -20.46 -8.56 7.34
CA ILE A 75 -19.63 -9.45 8.15
C ILE A 75 -19.41 -10.75 7.40
N PRO A 76 -18.18 -11.09 6.97
CA PRO A 76 -17.93 -12.41 6.40
C PRO A 76 -18.12 -13.47 7.49
N PHE A 77 -18.87 -14.53 7.17
CA PHE A 77 -19.05 -15.68 8.05
C PHE A 77 -18.88 -16.98 7.26
N MET A 78 -18.45 -18.04 7.94
CA MET A 78 -18.18 -19.34 7.35
C MET A 78 -19.06 -20.43 7.98
N ASN A 79 -19.64 -21.31 7.17
CA ASN A 79 -20.30 -22.52 7.66
C ASN A 79 -19.35 -23.73 7.71
N GLU A 80 -19.80 -24.83 8.30
CA GLU A 80 -19.28 -26.17 7.98
C GLU A 80 -20.00 -26.60 6.69
N PRO A 81 -19.39 -26.57 5.49
CA PRO A 81 -18.14 -27.21 5.08
C PRO A 81 -17.06 -26.26 4.54
N GLY A 82 -17.07 -24.98 4.96
CA GLY A 82 -16.04 -23.99 4.64
C GLY A 82 -16.43 -22.96 3.59
N LYS A 83 -17.73 -22.79 3.30
CA LYS A 83 -18.20 -21.74 2.38
C LYS A 83 -18.37 -20.42 3.13
N ILE A 84 -18.11 -19.31 2.43
CA ILE A 84 -18.26 -17.95 2.94
C ILE A 84 -19.53 -17.30 2.38
N GLY A 85 -20.22 -16.59 3.28
CA GLY A 85 -21.31 -15.66 3.00
C GLY A 85 -21.10 -14.39 3.84
N TYR A 86 -22.09 -13.48 3.81
CA TYR A 86 -22.02 -12.25 4.60
C TYR A 86 -23.32 -11.98 5.36
N THR A 87 -23.21 -11.59 6.62
CA THR A 87 -24.34 -11.11 7.44
C THR A 87 -24.29 -9.60 7.63
N ASN A 88 -25.40 -9.00 8.04
CA ASN A 88 -25.41 -7.64 8.56
C ASN A 88 -25.04 -7.59 10.06
N ASP A 89 -25.08 -6.39 10.65
CA ASP A 89 -24.83 -6.11 12.07
C ASP A 89 -25.83 -6.75 13.05
N LYS A 90 -26.95 -7.28 12.54
CA LYS A 90 -27.97 -8.02 13.30
C LYS A 90 -27.85 -9.54 13.15
N ASP A 91 -26.73 -10.03 12.62
CA ASP A 91 -26.50 -11.44 12.27
C ASP A 91 -27.48 -12.00 11.22
N GLU A 92 -28.18 -11.15 10.47
CA GLU A 92 -29.08 -11.58 9.39
C GLU A 92 -28.26 -11.87 8.13
N LEU A 93 -28.53 -13.00 7.47
CA LEU A 93 -27.86 -13.38 6.23
C LEU A 93 -28.22 -12.42 5.10
N VAL A 94 -27.23 -11.74 4.54
CA VAL A 94 -27.38 -10.83 3.39
C VAL A 94 -26.88 -11.48 2.10
N ILE A 95 -25.73 -12.15 2.16
CA ILE A 95 -25.17 -12.90 1.03
C ILE A 95 -25.01 -14.36 1.42
N ASP A 96 -25.66 -15.24 0.67
CA ASP A 96 -25.62 -16.68 0.87
C ASP A 96 -24.19 -17.26 0.83
N LEU A 97 -24.04 -18.40 1.52
CA LEU A 97 -22.80 -19.18 1.62
C LEU A 97 -22.43 -19.80 0.27
N LYS A 98 -21.67 -19.07 -0.56
CA LYS A 98 -21.31 -19.52 -1.91
C LYS A 98 -19.84 -19.37 -2.28
N PHE A 99 -19.09 -18.55 -1.54
CA PHE A 99 -17.68 -18.28 -1.85
C PHE A 99 -16.76 -19.29 -1.17
N GLU A 100 -15.61 -19.56 -1.78
CA GLU A 100 -14.54 -20.39 -1.19
C GLU A 100 -13.78 -19.62 -0.11
N GLU A 101 -13.53 -18.34 -0.37
CA GLU A 101 -12.92 -17.38 0.55
C GLU A 101 -13.57 -16.01 0.36
N GLY A 102 -13.55 -15.16 1.38
CA GLY A 102 -14.07 -13.80 1.31
C GLY A 102 -13.41 -12.90 2.34
N LEU A 103 -13.15 -11.65 1.96
CA LEU A 103 -12.55 -10.62 2.80
C LEU A 103 -13.59 -9.54 3.15
N SER A 104 -13.27 -8.68 4.11
CA SER A 104 -14.16 -7.58 4.48
C SER A 104 -14.43 -6.63 3.32
N PHE A 105 -15.64 -6.09 3.26
CA PHE A 105 -16.01 -5.02 2.34
C PHE A 105 -15.15 -3.77 2.58
N ILE A 106 -14.75 -3.13 1.49
CA ILE A 106 -14.16 -1.80 1.44
C ILE A 106 -15.02 -1.01 0.46
N GLY A 107 -15.57 0.12 0.91
CA GLY A 107 -16.54 0.86 0.11
C GLY A 107 -17.76 -0.01 -0.24
N GLU A 108 -17.93 -0.27 -1.53
CA GLU A 108 -19.09 -1.00 -2.07
C GLU A 108 -18.78 -2.46 -2.44
N VAL A 109 -17.53 -2.91 -2.32
CA VAL A 109 -17.10 -4.22 -2.78
C VAL A 109 -16.28 -5.02 -1.76
N ALA A 110 -16.35 -6.35 -1.86
CA ALA A 110 -15.52 -7.28 -1.10
C ALA A 110 -14.78 -8.26 -2.01
N PRO A 111 -13.47 -8.52 -1.79
CA PRO A 111 -12.77 -9.61 -2.43
C PRO A 111 -13.36 -10.97 -2.03
N VAL A 112 -13.68 -11.77 -3.03
CA VAL A 112 -14.21 -13.13 -2.86
C VAL A 112 -13.54 -14.08 -3.84
N LYS A 113 -13.43 -15.35 -3.45
CA LYS A 113 -12.83 -16.40 -4.25
C LYS A 113 -13.88 -17.41 -4.72
N MET A 114 -13.87 -17.70 -6.01
CA MET A 114 -14.72 -18.69 -6.66
C MET A 114 -13.89 -19.48 -7.67
N ASN A 115 -14.01 -20.81 -7.65
CA ASN A 115 -13.30 -21.71 -8.56
C ASN A 115 -11.78 -21.45 -8.57
N GLY A 116 -11.20 -21.19 -7.40
CA GLY A 116 -9.77 -20.92 -7.25
C GLY A 116 -9.29 -19.53 -7.68
N LYS A 117 -10.16 -18.65 -8.21
CA LYS A 117 -9.82 -17.29 -8.65
C LYS A 117 -10.52 -16.23 -7.82
N TRP A 118 -9.88 -15.06 -7.71
CA TRP A 118 -10.41 -13.91 -6.98
C TRP A 118 -11.17 -12.96 -7.90
N GLY A 119 -12.24 -12.38 -7.36
CA GLY A 119 -13.03 -11.31 -7.94
C GLY A 119 -13.58 -10.40 -6.84
N LEU A 120 -14.47 -9.48 -7.20
CA LEU A 120 -15.11 -8.55 -6.26
C LEU A 120 -16.63 -8.72 -6.30
N THR A 121 -17.26 -8.85 -5.13
CA THR A 121 -18.72 -8.90 -4.99
C THR A 121 -19.26 -7.60 -4.42
N ASP A 122 -20.45 -7.18 -4.85
CA ASP A 122 -21.21 -6.09 -4.20
C ASP A 122 -21.93 -6.56 -2.93
N LYS A 123 -22.54 -5.61 -2.21
CA LYS A 123 -23.31 -5.85 -0.98
C LYS A 123 -24.56 -6.71 -1.16
N SER A 124 -25.00 -6.95 -2.40
CA SER A 124 -26.10 -7.87 -2.73
C SER A 124 -25.60 -9.27 -3.10
N GLY A 125 -24.28 -9.48 -3.13
CA GLY A 125 -23.66 -10.74 -3.52
C GLY A 125 -23.52 -10.94 -5.02
N ASN A 126 -23.77 -9.94 -5.86
CA ASN A 126 -23.47 -10.03 -7.29
C ASN A 126 -21.99 -9.77 -7.52
N MET A 127 -21.41 -10.38 -8.55
CA MET A 127 -20.02 -10.11 -8.92
C MET A 127 -19.94 -8.77 -9.65
N LYS A 128 -19.29 -7.77 -9.03
CA LYS A 128 -18.92 -6.50 -9.68
C LYS A 128 -17.72 -6.67 -10.59
N VAL A 129 -16.78 -7.51 -10.16
CA VAL A 129 -15.62 -7.91 -10.95
C VAL A 129 -15.55 -9.42 -10.92
N GLU A 130 -15.60 -10.05 -12.09
CA GLU A 130 -15.59 -11.51 -12.21
C GLU A 130 -14.34 -12.15 -11.58
N ALA A 131 -14.51 -13.37 -11.08
CA ALA A 131 -13.43 -14.14 -10.48
C ALA A 131 -12.45 -14.64 -11.56
N LYS A 132 -11.41 -13.85 -11.86
CA LYS A 132 -10.38 -14.18 -12.85
C LYS A 132 -8.94 -13.98 -12.36
N TYR A 133 -8.76 -13.32 -11.21
CA TYR A 133 -7.44 -12.94 -10.71
C TYR A 133 -6.80 -14.06 -9.88
N ASP A 134 -5.47 -14.17 -9.96
CA ASP A 134 -4.68 -15.07 -9.09
C ASP A 134 -4.64 -14.54 -7.65
N GLY A 135 -4.72 -13.22 -7.48
CA GLY A 135 -4.80 -12.56 -6.18
C GLY A 135 -5.44 -11.18 -6.28
N ILE A 136 -6.10 -10.77 -5.20
CA ILE A 136 -6.60 -9.41 -4.97
C ILE A 136 -6.18 -9.01 -3.56
N TYR A 137 -5.40 -7.93 -3.45
CA TYR A 137 -4.79 -7.48 -2.22
C TYR A 137 -5.29 -6.09 -1.86
N LYS A 138 -5.87 -5.93 -0.67
CA LYS A 138 -6.20 -4.61 -0.12
C LYS A 138 -4.93 -3.79 0.06
N VAL A 139 -4.99 -2.51 -0.28
CA VAL A 139 -3.94 -1.56 0.09
C VAL A 139 -4.26 -0.93 1.45
N PRO A 140 -3.42 -1.12 2.49
CA PRO A 140 -3.71 -0.58 3.82
C PRO A 140 -3.72 0.95 3.85
N GLY A 141 -4.80 1.53 4.35
CA GLY A 141 -4.99 2.99 4.41
C GLY A 141 -5.66 3.59 3.18
N ASP A 142 -5.86 2.79 2.13
CA ASP A 142 -6.38 3.24 0.85
C ASP A 142 -7.64 2.46 0.45
N GLN A 143 -8.50 3.10 -0.34
CA GLN A 143 -9.72 2.53 -0.92
C GLN A 143 -9.43 1.81 -2.25
N LEU A 144 -8.38 0.99 -2.26
CA LEU A 144 -7.81 0.39 -3.46
C LEU A 144 -7.47 -1.08 -3.24
N PHE A 145 -7.51 -1.82 -4.35
CA PHE A 145 -7.09 -3.21 -4.45
C PHE A 145 -6.05 -3.37 -5.56
N ILE A 146 -4.94 -4.02 -5.24
CA ILE A 146 -3.97 -4.50 -6.24
C ILE A 146 -4.43 -5.87 -6.71
N THR A 147 -4.61 -6.04 -8.01
CA THR A 147 -4.97 -7.32 -8.61
C THR A 147 -3.76 -7.98 -9.27
N ALA A 148 -3.73 -9.31 -9.34
CA ALA A 148 -2.62 -10.04 -9.93
C ALA A 148 -3.09 -11.13 -10.90
N ILE A 149 -2.46 -11.18 -12.08
CA ILE A 149 -2.57 -12.29 -13.05
C ILE A 149 -1.17 -12.57 -13.59
N ASN A 150 -0.69 -13.81 -13.51
CA ASN A 150 0.61 -14.23 -14.08
C ASN A 150 1.78 -13.29 -13.71
N GLN A 151 1.87 -12.90 -12.44
CA GLN A 151 2.90 -11.97 -11.90
C GLN A 151 2.86 -10.54 -12.47
N LYS A 152 1.78 -10.17 -13.17
CA LYS A 152 1.47 -8.79 -13.53
C LYS A 152 0.41 -8.24 -12.59
N TYR A 153 0.45 -6.94 -12.36
CA TYR A 153 -0.36 -6.25 -11.38
C TYR A 153 -1.22 -5.16 -12.00
N GLY A 154 -2.48 -5.11 -11.55
CA GLY A 154 -3.51 -4.15 -11.92
C GLY A 154 -4.02 -3.40 -10.69
N LEU A 155 -4.95 -2.47 -10.90
CA LEU A 155 -5.52 -1.65 -9.83
C LEU A 155 -7.02 -1.49 -10.01
N ILE A 156 -7.76 -1.66 -8.91
CA ILE A 156 -9.22 -1.52 -8.84
C ILE A 156 -9.55 -0.67 -7.61
N ASN A 157 -10.56 0.21 -7.72
CA ASN A 157 -11.02 1.01 -6.59
C ASN A 157 -12.12 0.31 -5.76
N ASP A 158 -12.53 0.94 -4.65
CA ASP A 158 -13.55 0.42 -3.74
C ASP A 158 -14.99 0.48 -4.25
N GLN A 159 -15.20 1.00 -5.47
CA GLN A 159 -16.45 0.90 -6.22
C GLN A 159 -16.46 -0.30 -7.18
N GLY A 160 -15.32 -0.99 -7.32
CA GLY A 160 -15.12 -2.09 -8.26
C GLY A 160 -14.79 -1.62 -9.68
N GLU A 161 -14.41 -0.34 -9.86
CA GLU A 161 -13.97 0.18 -11.15
C GLU A 161 -12.52 -0.23 -11.40
N ILE A 162 -12.29 -0.91 -12.53
CA ILE A 162 -10.95 -1.31 -12.95
C ILE A 162 -10.25 -0.06 -13.49
N LEU A 163 -9.30 0.46 -12.71
CA LEU A 163 -8.47 1.59 -13.12
C LEU A 163 -7.51 1.17 -14.24
N PHE A 164 -6.89 0.00 -14.10
CA PHE A 164 -6.19 -0.68 -15.19
C PHE A 164 -6.03 -2.18 -14.91
N GLU A 165 -6.01 -2.96 -15.98
CA GLU A 165 -5.83 -4.41 -15.91
C GLU A 165 -4.36 -4.80 -15.64
N PRO A 166 -4.11 -6.00 -15.08
CA PRO A 166 -2.78 -6.52 -14.81
C PRO A 166 -1.81 -6.45 -16.00
N THR A 167 -0.91 -5.46 -15.94
CA THR A 167 0.06 -5.16 -17.03
C THR A 167 1.48 -4.96 -16.49
N TYR A 168 1.60 -4.32 -15.33
CA TYR A 168 2.88 -3.92 -14.74
C TYR A 168 3.51 -5.03 -13.90
N GLN A 169 4.83 -5.08 -13.82
CA GLN A 169 5.57 -6.03 -12.98
C GLN A 169 5.51 -5.66 -11.48
N ALA A 170 5.22 -4.40 -11.16
CA ALA A 170 4.94 -3.95 -9.79
C ALA A 170 4.05 -2.69 -9.79
N VAL A 171 3.22 -2.58 -8.76
CA VAL A 171 2.44 -1.39 -8.40
C VAL A 171 2.65 -1.17 -6.90
N VAL A 172 3.32 -0.07 -6.52
CA VAL A 172 3.78 0.14 -5.13
C VAL A 172 3.40 1.53 -4.65
N ASN A 173 2.81 1.62 -3.45
CA ASN A 173 2.60 2.90 -2.78
C ASN A 173 3.98 3.52 -2.48
N SER A 174 4.26 4.65 -3.13
CA SER A 174 5.51 5.42 -2.98
C SER A 174 5.27 6.79 -2.32
N SER A 175 4.10 6.97 -1.71
CA SER A 175 3.71 8.20 -1.06
C SER A 175 4.51 8.41 0.22
N VAL A 176 5.14 9.58 0.36
CA VAL A 176 5.79 9.97 1.61
C VAL A 176 4.70 10.50 2.53
N LYS A 177 4.37 9.76 3.61
CA LYS A 177 3.26 10.00 4.57
C LYS A 177 3.13 11.42 5.18
N LYS A 178 4.04 12.35 4.85
CA LYS A 178 4.07 13.72 5.36
C LYS A 178 3.42 14.76 4.44
N ASN A 179 3.14 14.45 3.17
CA ASN A 179 2.56 15.40 2.24
C ASN A 179 1.41 14.79 1.41
N PRO A 180 0.16 15.26 1.58
CA PRO A 180 -0.98 14.82 0.77
C PRO A 180 -0.79 15.05 -0.74
N ASP A 181 0.03 16.04 -1.12
CA ASP A 181 0.30 16.37 -2.53
C ASP A 181 1.30 15.41 -3.18
N ASP A 182 1.95 14.54 -2.41
CA ASP A 182 2.91 13.54 -2.89
C ASP A 182 2.31 12.13 -2.85
N TYR A 183 0.98 12.05 -2.82
CA TYR A 183 0.23 10.80 -2.84
C TYR A 183 0.23 10.16 -4.23
N VAL A 184 1.31 9.45 -4.54
CA VAL A 184 1.53 8.76 -5.82
C VAL A 184 1.99 7.32 -5.62
N TYR A 185 1.77 6.50 -6.65
CA TYR A 185 2.26 5.12 -6.70
C TYR A 185 3.29 4.98 -7.80
N THR A 186 4.25 4.08 -7.60
CA THR A 186 5.25 3.72 -8.61
C THR A 186 4.82 2.49 -9.38
N LEU A 187 5.03 2.54 -10.68
CA LEU A 187 4.88 1.42 -11.62
C LEU A 187 6.24 0.89 -12.05
N LEU A 188 6.35 -0.41 -12.28
CA LEU A 188 7.51 -1.06 -12.89
C LEU A 188 7.08 -1.80 -14.15
N LEU A 189 7.73 -1.52 -15.27
CA LEU A 189 7.57 -2.23 -16.54
C LEU A 189 8.90 -2.22 -17.30
N ASP A 190 9.36 -3.40 -17.73
CA ASP A 190 10.59 -3.58 -18.50
C ASP A 190 11.82 -2.88 -17.87
N ASP A 191 11.98 -3.09 -16.56
CA ASP A 191 13.02 -2.49 -15.71
C ASP A 191 13.01 -0.94 -15.66
N LYS A 192 11.89 -0.32 -16.05
CA LYS A 192 11.68 1.12 -16.00
C LYS A 192 10.56 1.49 -15.05
N PHE A 193 10.72 2.64 -14.42
CA PHE A 193 9.81 3.18 -13.43
C PHE A 193 8.93 4.30 -14.01
N GLY A 194 7.67 4.27 -13.62
CA GLY A 194 6.67 5.29 -13.88
C GLY A 194 5.94 5.71 -12.61
N ILE A 195 5.06 6.70 -12.71
CA ILE A 195 4.24 7.23 -11.61
C ILE A 195 2.78 7.25 -12.05
N LEU A 196 1.88 6.86 -11.15
CA LEU A 196 0.44 7.03 -11.32
C LEU A 196 -0.18 7.83 -10.17
N ASP A 197 -1.32 8.48 -10.45
CA ASP A 197 -2.24 8.98 -9.45
C ASP A 197 -3.16 7.83 -8.99
N PRO A 198 -3.00 7.29 -7.78
CA PRO A 198 -3.83 6.19 -7.29
C PRO A 198 -5.31 6.57 -7.09
N LYS A 199 -5.68 7.85 -7.01
CA LYS A 199 -7.08 8.28 -6.87
C LYS A 199 -7.86 8.15 -8.17
N THR A 200 -7.23 8.49 -9.29
CA THR A 200 -7.86 8.52 -10.62
C THR A 200 -7.48 7.30 -11.46
N GLY A 201 -6.35 6.65 -11.15
CA GLY A 201 -5.73 5.63 -12.00
C GLY A 201 -4.93 6.20 -13.16
N GLU A 202 -4.80 7.52 -13.26
CA GLU A 202 -4.08 8.19 -14.35
C GLU A 202 -2.57 7.90 -14.26
N ILE A 203 -1.99 7.48 -15.39
CA ILE A 203 -0.55 7.35 -15.51
C ILE A 203 0.04 8.74 -15.75
N ILE A 204 0.62 9.32 -14.69
CA ILE A 204 1.26 10.63 -14.75
C ILE A 204 2.56 10.54 -15.54
N ILE A 205 3.34 9.48 -15.31
CA ILE A 205 4.61 9.22 -15.98
C ILE A 205 4.61 7.76 -16.41
N GLU A 206 4.64 7.53 -17.72
CA GLU A 206 4.83 6.20 -18.28
C GLU A 206 6.19 5.62 -17.86
N PRO A 207 6.29 4.29 -17.60
CA PRO A 207 7.56 3.65 -17.28
C PRO A 207 8.67 3.94 -18.30
N LYS A 208 9.57 4.86 -17.96
CA LYS A 208 10.69 5.26 -18.84
C LYS A 208 12.02 5.45 -18.11
N PHE A 209 11.98 5.68 -16.80
CA PHE A 209 13.17 6.02 -16.01
C PHE A 209 13.82 4.79 -15.39
N GLN A 210 15.15 4.78 -15.30
CA GLN A 210 15.92 3.62 -14.83
C GLN A 210 15.95 3.49 -13.30
N ASN A 211 15.64 4.58 -12.58
CA ASN A 211 15.62 4.62 -11.12
C ASN A 211 14.19 4.78 -10.59
N LYS A 212 13.96 4.34 -9.35
CA LYS A 212 12.70 4.56 -8.66
C LYS A 212 12.48 6.06 -8.44
N ILE A 213 11.36 6.57 -8.95
CA ILE A 213 10.96 7.98 -8.84
C ILE A 213 10.34 8.21 -7.46
N VAL A 214 10.88 9.16 -6.70
CA VAL A 214 10.39 9.55 -5.38
C VAL A 214 10.33 11.07 -5.32
N TYR A 215 9.11 11.61 -5.15
CA TYR A 215 8.94 13.05 -5.01
C TYR A 215 9.38 13.54 -3.63
N ARG A 216 10.08 14.68 -3.63
CA ARG A 216 10.43 15.47 -2.46
C ARG A 216 10.24 16.94 -2.81
N ASN A 217 9.36 17.62 -2.09
CA ASN A 217 9.03 19.04 -2.31
C ASN A 217 8.64 19.35 -3.77
N GLY A 218 7.91 18.45 -4.41
CA GLY A 218 7.43 18.64 -5.79
C GLY A 218 8.40 18.27 -6.91
N TYR A 219 9.62 17.86 -6.59
CA TYR A 219 10.61 17.41 -7.57
C TYR A 219 11.00 15.95 -7.34
N ALA A 220 11.47 15.27 -8.38
CA ALA A 220 12.06 13.95 -8.27
C ALA A 220 13.35 13.86 -9.09
N ILE A 221 14.28 13.03 -8.61
CA ILE A 221 15.48 12.66 -9.37
C ILE A 221 15.08 11.56 -10.35
N ALA A 222 15.42 11.75 -11.61
CA ALA A 222 15.14 10.80 -12.68
C ALA A 222 16.41 10.43 -13.42
N GLN A 223 16.56 9.16 -13.79
CA GLN A 223 17.72 8.61 -14.47
C GLN A 223 17.32 8.10 -15.85
N GLU A 224 18.04 8.56 -16.86
CA GLU A 224 17.88 8.15 -18.26
C GLU A 224 19.27 8.11 -18.92
N ASN A 225 19.53 7.08 -19.73
CA ASN A 225 20.83 6.88 -20.39
C ASN A 225 22.03 6.91 -19.42
N GLY A 226 21.85 6.46 -18.18
CA GLY A 226 22.90 6.45 -17.15
C GLY A 226 23.21 7.81 -16.52
N LYS A 227 22.51 8.87 -16.91
CA LYS A 227 22.66 10.21 -16.32
C LYS A 227 21.40 10.61 -15.56
N PHE A 228 21.58 11.46 -14.57
CA PHE A 228 20.55 11.94 -13.67
C PHE A 228 20.12 13.35 -14.05
N GLY A 229 18.82 13.62 -13.91
CA GLY A 229 18.19 14.93 -14.03
C GLY A 229 17.14 15.11 -12.94
N ILE A 230 16.45 16.25 -12.99
CA ILE A 230 15.39 16.60 -12.05
C ILE A 230 14.11 16.82 -12.84
N ILE A 231 13.03 16.18 -12.42
CA ILE A 231 11.71 16.30 -13.02
C ILE A 231 10.71 16.92 -12.04
N ASP A 232 9.73 17.62 -12.59
CA ASP A 232 8.54 18.08 -11.86
C ASP A 232 7.51 16.95 -11.66
N LYS A 233 6.37 17.28 -11.05
CA LYS A 233 5.27 16.33 -10.80
C LYS A 233 4.64 15.75 -12.06
N GLN A 234 4.81 16.41 -13.21
CA GLN A 234 4.31 15.99 -14.52
C GLN A 234 5.38 15.21 -15.32
N GLY A 235 6.52 14.92 -14.70
CA GLY A 235 7.63 14.22 -15.34
C GLY A 235 8.37 15.04 -16.39
N GLN A 236 8.18 16.35 -16.41
CA GLN A 236 8.94 17.26 -17.27
C GLN A 236 10.27 17.58 -16.62
N TYR A 237 11.35 17.60 -17.40
CA TYR A 237 12.66 17.96 -16.88
C TYR A 237 12.68 19.45 -16.50
N VAL A 238 12.92 19.70 -15.22
CA VAL A 238 13.33 21.00 -14.69
C VAL A 238 14.82 21.17 -14.95
N LEU A 239 15.59 20.08 -14.80
CA LEU A 239 16.99 20.00 -15.18
C LEU A 239 17.25 18.71 -15.94
N GLU A 240 17.82 18.83 -17.13
CA GLU A 240 18.09 17.69 -18.01
C GLU A 240 19.06 16.67 -17.40
N HIS A 241 18.98 15.45 -17.91
CA HIS A 241 19.73 14.29 -17.44
C HIS A 241 21.20 14.35 -17.90
N LYS A 242 21.98 15.28 -17.32
CA LYS A 242 23.41 15.47 -17.62
C LYS A 242 24.34 15.16 -16.44
N PHE A 243 23.78 14.92 -15.25
CA PHE A 243 24.55 14.73 -14.04
C PHE A 243 24.96 13.25 -13.88
N SER A 244 26.19 12.98 -13.45
CA SER A 244 26.63 11.62 -13.11
C SER A 244 26.15 11.17 -11.74
N SER A 245 25.83 12.12 -10.85
CA SER A 245 25.08 11.85 -9.63
C SER A 245 24.31 13.09 -9.17
N ILE A 246 23.22 12.86 -8.43
CA ILE A 246 22.49 13.89 -7.67
C ILE A 246 22.29 13.32 -6.26
N GLY A 247 22.75 14.03 -5.23
CA GLY A 247 22.57 13.62 -3.83
C GLY A 247 21.23 14.04 -3.25
N GLU A 248 21.08 13.90 -1.92
CA GLU A 248 19.82 14.22 -1.25
C GLU A 248 19.56 15.72 -1.16
N TYR A 249 18.29 16.12 -1.33
CA TYR A 249 17.86 17.51 -1.10
C TYR A 249 17.94 17.83 0.40
N ASN A 250 18.75 18.82 0.77
CA ASN A 250 18.92 19.25 2.15
C ASN A 250 19.02 20.77 2.23
N HIS A 251 18.22 21.41 3.09
CA HIS A 251 18.19 22.86 3.29
C HIS A 251 18.12 23.72 2.00
N GLY A 252 17.32 23.33 1.00
CA GLY A 252 17.18 24.11 -0.23
C GLY A 252 18.09 23.69 -1.38
N VAL A 253 19.11 22.86 -1.13
CA VAL A 253 20.14 22.53 -2.11
C VAL A 253 20.26 21.05 -2.44
N LEU A 254 20.62 20.75 -3.69
CA LEU A 254 20.99 19.43 -4.20
C LEU A 254 22.46 19.40 -4.64
N PRO A 255 23.31 18.55 -4.04
CA PRO A 255 24.65 18.34 -4.57
C PRO A 255 24.58 17.53 -5.87
N VAL A 256 25.37 17.91 -6.86
CA VAL A 256 25.43 17.26 -8.17
C VAL A 256 26.86 17.04 -8.63
N MET A 257 27.07 15.99 -9.45
CA MET A 257 28.30 15.77 -10.19
C MET A 257 28.06 15.84 -11.69
N ILE A 258 29.00 16.43 -12.43
CA ILE A 258 29.06 16.39 -13.89
C ILE A 258 30.40 15.79 -14.29
N ASP A 259 30.38 14.81 -15.19
CA ASP A 259 31.59 14.32 -15.84
C ASP A 259 31.86 15.22 -17.04
N LEU A 260 33.01 15.91 -17.07
CA LEU A 260 33.43 16.70 -18.23
C LEU A 260 34.12 15.77 -19.24
N PHE A 261 33.61 15.70 -20.47
CA PHE A 261 34.32 15.07 -21.59
C PHE A 261 35.22 16.10 -22.29
N GLU A 262 36.34 15.65 -22.88
CA GLU A 262 37.35 16.54 -23.52
C GLU A 262 36.74 17.55 -24.51
N ASP A 263 35.70 17.15 -25.26
CA ASP A 263 35.06 18.00 -26.27
C ASP A 263 34.18 19.13 -25.69
N GLU A 264 33.68 18.99 -24.45
CA GLU A 264 32.89 20.02 -23.74
C GLU A 264 33.79 21.04 -23.01
N MET A 265 35.10 20.78 -22.93
CA MET A 265 36.06 21.68 -22.28
C MET A 265 36.46 22.88 -23.14
N ILE A 266 36.04 22.93 -24.41
CA ILE A 266 36.45 23.96 -25.38
C ILE A 266 35.83 25.34 -25.03
N ASP A 267 34.65 25.38 -24.42
CA ASP A 267 33.93 26.61 -24.02
C ASP A 267 33.85 26.82 -22.49
N SER A 268 34.47 25.94 -21.69
CA SER A 268 34.50 26.08 -20.24
C SER A 268 35.52 27.15 -19.81
N PRO A 269 35.16 28.13 -18.95
CA PRO A 269 36.12 29.08 -18.38
C PRO A 269 37.13 28.39 -17.43
N LEU A 270 36.93 27.11 -17.12
CA LEU A 270 37.80 26.27 -16.31
C LEU A 270 38.53 25.28 -17.24
N LYS A 271 39.75 25.61 -17.65
CA LYS A 271 40.68 24.66 -18.28
C LYS A 271 41.56 24.03 -17.20
N PRO A 272 41.42 22.73 -16.86
CA PRO A 272 42.39 22.06 -16.01
C PRO A 272 43.58 21.56 -16.82
N ASN A 273 44.72 21.42 -16.15
CA ASN A 273 45.92 20.79 -16.70
C ASN A 273 45.65 19.30 -16.97
N GLN A 274 46.22 18.82 -18.09
CA GLN A 274 45.99 17.51 -18.69
C GLN A 274 46.22 16.33 -17.73
N GLU A 275 45.24 15.41 -17.69
CA GLU A 275 45.33 13.93 -17.73
C GLU A 275 44.26 13.18 -16.91
N ASP A 276 43.46 13.86 -16.09
CA ASP A 276 42.39 13.19 -15.33
C ASP A 276 40.99 13.65 -15.80
N LEU A 277 40.08 12.69 -15.96
CA LEU A 277 38.63 12.96 -16.05
C LEU A 277 38.21 13.74 -14.79
N THR A 278 38.19 15.08 -14.85
CA THR A 278 37.81 15.90 -13.70
C THR A 278 36.29 15.93 -13.58
N SER A 279 35.72 15.05 -12.75
CA SER A 279 34.34 15.21 -12.31
C SER A 279 34.26 16.53 -11.52
N THR A 280 33.35 17.41 -11.92
CA THR A 280 33.12 18.68 -11.20
C THR A 280 31.92 18.52 -10.29
N TYR A 281 32.04 19.00 -9.04
CA TYR A 281 30.96 19.01 -8.06
C TYR A 281 30.31 20.39 -8.03
N GLY A 282 28.99 20.42 -7.86
CA GLY A 282 28.27 21.68 -7.64
C GLY A 282 27.01 21.49 -6.80
N PHE A 283 26.34 22.59 -6.50
CA PHE A 283 25.07 22.59 -5.77
C PHE A 283 23.99 23.27 -6.62
N ILE A 284 22.76 22.78 -6.53
CA ILE A 284 21.60 23.34 -7.22
C ILE A 284 20.62 23.81 -6.17
N ASN A 285 20.30 25.10 -6.16
CA ASN A 285 19.19 25.64 -5.37
C ASN A 285 17.91 25.58 -6.22
N LEU A 286 16.96 24.73 -5.85
CA LEU A 286 15.69 24.58 -6.59
C LEU A 286 14.71 25.74 -6.34
N ASP A 287 14.89 26.53 -5.26
CA ASP A 287 14.03 27.67 -4.94
C ASP A 287 14.42 28.95 -5.70
N GLU A 288 15.66 29.00 -6.22
CA GLU A 288 16.22 30.20 -6.89
C GLU A 288 16.66 29.94 -8.35
N GLU A 289 16.55 28.70 -8.86
CA GLU A 289 17.10 28.27 -10.17
C GLU A 289 18.62 28.55 -10.34
N VAL A 290 19.38 28.64 -9.25
CA VAL A 290 20.82 28.98 -9.28
C VAL A 290 21.70 27.75 -9.04
N VAL A 291 22.64 27.52 -9.95
CA VAL A 291 23.78 26.61 -9.73
C VAL A 291 24.80 27.32 -8.83
N LEU A 292 24.84 26.93 -7.56
CA LEU A 292 25.79 27.41 -6.57
C LEU A 292 27.12 26.66 -6.75
N SER A 293 28.01 27.30 -7.51
CA SER A 293 29.43 27.00 -7.77
C SER A 293 29.79 25.59 -8.26
N LEU A 294 30.46 25.53 -9.41
CA LEU A 294 31.22 24.37 -9.89
C LEU A 294 32.63 24.45 -9.31
N GLY A 295 32.96 23.60 -8.32
CA GLY A 295 34.26 23.58 -7.66
C GLY A 295 35.04 22.31 -8.01
N ASN A 296 36.32 22.48 -8.36
CA ASN A 296 37.32 21.40 -8.31
C ASN A 296 38.02 21.48 -6.95
N GLU A 297 37.44 20.92 -5.89
CA GLU A 297 38.18 20.77 -4.63
C GLU A 297 38.17 19.31 -4.16
N ASN A 298 39.37 18.73 -4.17
CA ASN A 298 39.71 17.50 -3.48
C ASN A 298 39.51 17.72 -1.97
N PHE A 299 38.50 17.09 -1.36
CA PHE A 299 38.41 16.93 0.09
C PHE A 299 38.22 15.46 0.45
#